data_AF-A0A849R2H3-F1
#
_entry.id   AF-A0A849R2H3-F1
#
_cell.length_a   1.000
_cell.length_b   1.000
_cell.length_c   1.000
_cell.angle_alpha   90.00
_cell.angle_beta   90.00
_cell.angle_gamma   90.00
#
_symmetry.space_group_name_H-M   'P 1'
#
loop_
_entity.id
_entity.type
_entity.pdbx_description
1 polymer ?
#
loop_
_entity_poly.entity_id
_entity_poly.type
_entity_poly.pdbx_seq_one_letter_code
_entity_poly.pdbx_strand_id
1 'polypeptide(L)'
;KTENRRKHYQFLKSADKGNLSPFVNFIAKAIDESITMYLSIFGGTDELLPLKELVRETTYSQEYLSLRARQGVLDAVKIGRVWYSSKRALREYRLRYGNRD
;
A
#
# COMPACT_ATOMS: atom_id res chain seq x y z
N LYS A 1 -22.26 -5.56 -8.62
CA LYS A 1 -22.39 -6.44 -7.42
C LYS A 1 -22.61 -7.93 -7.75
N THR A 2 -23.33 -8.28 -8.83
CA THR A 2 -23.63 -9.68 -9.24
C THR A 2 -22.41 -10.50 -9.70
N GLU A 3 -21.39 -9.84 -10.25
CA GLU A 3 -20.24 -10.52 -10.88
C GLU A 3 -19.25 -11.14 -9.88
N ASN A 4 -19.00 -10.49 -8.74
CA ASN A 4 -18.13 -11.02 -7.70
C ASN A 4 -18.72 -12.24 -6.99
N ARG A 5 -20.07 -12.33 -6.92
CA ARG A 5 -20.75 -13.49 -6.31
C ARG A 5 -20.52 -14.76 -7.11
N ARG A 6 -20.60 -14.68 -8.45
CA ARG A 6 -20.34 -15.82 -9.33
C ARG A 6 -18.88 -16.27 -9.28
N LYS A 7 -17.93 -15.32 -9.24
CA LYS A 7 -16.49 -15.60 -9.09
C LYS A 7 -16.18 -16.24 -7.74
N HIS A 8 -16.78 -15.75 -6.65
CA HIS A 8 -16.65 -16.34 -5.32
C HIS A 8 -17.06 -17.82 -5.28
N TYR A 9 -18.24 -18.16 -5.84
CA TYR A 9 -18.68 -19.57 -5.91
C TYR A 9 -17.82 -20.46 -6.82
N GLN A 10 -17.25 -19.90 -7.90
CA GLN A 10 -16.30 -20.63 -8.74
C GLN A 10 -14.99 -20.93 -8.00
N PHE A 11 -14.48 -19.97 -7.21
CA PHE A 11 -13.26 -20.17 -6.43
C PHE A 11 -13.46 -21.14 -5.26
N LEU A 12 -14.63 -21.15 -4.62
CA LEU A 12 -15.01 -22.16 -3.61
C LEU A 12 -15.02 -23.57 -4.21
N LYS A 13 -15.62 -23.76 -5.40
CA LYS A 13 -15.60 -25.07 -6.08
C LYS A 13 -14.20 -25.54 -6.48
N SER A 14 -13.27 -24.62 -6.75
CA SER A 14 -11.87 -24.94 -7.04
C SER A 14 -11.08 -25.24 -5.76
N ALA A 15 -11.42 -24.60 -4.65
CA ALA A 15 -10.87 -24.90 -3.32
C ALA A 15 -11.25 -26.30 -2.83
N ASP A 16 -12.51 -26.72 -3.05
CA ASP A 16 -12.96 -28.10 -2.75
C ASP A 16 -12.18 -29.16 -3.55
N LYS A 17 -11.61 -28.79 -4.70
CA LYS A 17 -10.72 -29.64 -5.52
C LYS A 17 -9.25 -29.57 -5.10
N GLY A 18 -8.95 -28.94 -3.96
CA GLY A 18 -7.61 -28.83 -3.39
C GLY A 18 -6.82 -27.59 -3.81
N ASN A 19 -7.34 -26.71 -4.66
CA ASN A 19 -6.64 -25.49 -5.09
C ASN A 19 -7.23 -24.24 -4.40
N LEU A 20 -6.67 -23.90 -3.24
CA LEU A 20 -7.10 -22.77 -2.41
C LEU A 20 -6.60 -21.40 -2.92
N SER A 21 -5.54 -21.38 -3.74
CA SER A 21 -4.87 -20.14 -4.15
C SER A 21 -5.79 -19.08 -4.78
N PRO A 22 -6.72 -19.42 -5.69
CA PRO A 22 -7.65 -18.45 -6.27
C PRO A 22 -8.59 -17.83 -5.23
N PHE A 23 -9.01 -18.62 -4.24
CA PHE A 23 -9.88 -18.16 -3.17
C PHE A 23 -9.14 -17.23 -2.22
N VAL A 24 -7.94 -17.63 -1.77
CA VAL A 24 -7.08 -16.83 -0.90
C VAL A 24 -6.73 -15.49 -1.56
N ASN A 25 -6.32 -15.50 -2.83
CA ASN A 25 -6.00 -14.27 -3.58
C ASN A 25 -7.22 -13.34 -3.72
N PHE A 26 -8.41 -13.90 -3.91
CA PHE A 26 -9.64 -13.12 -4.01
C PHE A 26 -9.97 -12.41 -2.70
N ILE A 27 -9.86 -13.12 -1.56
CA ILE A 27 -10.09 -12.55 -0.23
C ILE A 27 -9.00 -11.53 0.12
N ALA A 28 -7.73 -11.85 -0.11
CA ALA A 28 -6.61 -10.95 0.16
C ALA A 28 -6.77 -9.62 -0.59
N LYS A 29 -7.14 -9.67 -1.87
CA LYS A 29 -7.40 -8.46 -2.67
C LYS A 29 -8.56 -7.62 -2.12
N ALA A 30 -9.65 -8.25 -1.71
CA ALA A 30 -10.80 -7.53 -1.15
C ALA A 30 -10.48 -6.83 0.18
N ILE A 31 -9.64 -7.45 1.01
CA ILE A 31 -9.18 -6.88 2.28
C ILE A 31 -8.18 -5.73 2.02
N ASP A 32 -7.25 -5.91 1.09
CA ASP A 32 -6.29 -4.86 0.70
C ASP A 32 -7.00 -3.60 0.18
N GLU A 33 -8.02 -3.78 -0.66
CA GLU A 33 -8.84 -2.68 -1.18
C GLU A 33 -9.63 -1.97 -0.06
N SER A 34 -10.22 -2.70 0.89
CA SER A 34 -11.02 -2.11 1.97
C SER A 34 -10.17 -1.36 3.01
N ILE A 35 -9.00 -1.90 3.35
CA ILE A 35 -8.03 -1.25 4.25
C ILE A 35 -7.45 -0.01 3.58
N THR A 36 -7.09 -0.10 2.30
CA THR A 36 -6.60 1.05 1.53
C THR A 36 -7.66 2.17 1.49
N MET A 37 -8.92 1.83 1.26
CA MET A 37 -10.03 2.80 1.30
C MET A 37 -10.18 3.43 2.69
N TYR A 38 -10.12 2.65 3.76
CA TYR A 38 -10.24 3.17 5.12
C TYR A 38 -9.09 4.12 5.48
N LEU A 39 -7.85 3.76 5.12
CA LEU A 39 -6.67 4.60 5.32
C LEU A 39 -6.69 5.87 4.45
N SER A 40 -7.35 5.84 3.30
CA SER A 40 -7.54 7.04 2.47
C SER A 40 -8.52 8.05 3.08
N ILE A 41 -9.42 7.59 3.96
CA ILE A 41 -10.41 8.44 4.64
C ILE A 41 -9.85 9.00 5.96
N PHE A 42 -8.95 8.27 6.63
CA PHE A 42 -8.19 8.76 7.77
C PHE A 42 -7.16 9.80 7.29
N GLY A 43 -7.66 11.00 6.98
CA GLY A 43 -6.85 12.14 6.59
C GLY A 43 -5.89 12.60 7.69
N GLY A 44 -4.93 13.44 7.33
CA GLY A 44 -3.99 14.04 8.26
C GLY A 44 -2.56 13.53 8.05
N THR A 45 -1.90 13.06 9.12
CA THR A 45 -0.49 12.71 9.04
C THR A 45 -0.21 11.26 8.69
N ASP A 46 -1.20 10.40 8.89
CA ASP A 46 -1.14 8.95 8.65
C ASP A 46 -1.75 8.54 7.32
N GLU A 47 -2.41 9.47 6.64
CA GLU A 47 -2.95 9.28 5.31
C GLU A 47 -1.88 8.81 4.33
N LEU A 48 -2.19 7.75 3.60
CA LEU A 48 -1.30 7.20 2.58
C LEU A 48 -1.39 8.04 1.31
N LEU A 49 -0.36 8.85 1.10
CA LEU A 49 -0.19 9.68 -0.09
C LEU A 49 0.86 9.06 -1.01
N PRO A 50 0.68 9.13 -2.34
CA PRO A 50 1.69 8.66 -3.27
C PRO A 50 2.97 9.50 -3.10
N LEU A 51 4.15 8.88 -3.26
CA LEU A 51 5.42 9.59 -3.03
C LEU A 51 5.55 10.88 -3.87
N LYS A 52 4.95 10.91 -5.07
CA LYS A 52 4.88 12.10 -5.94
C LYS A 52 4.19 13.31 -5.30
N GLU A 53 3.34 13.11 -4.31
CA GLU A 53 2.67 14.18 -3.58
C GLU A 53 3.50 14.59 -2.35
N LEU A 54 4.10 13.61 -1.67
CA LEU A 54 4.95 13.82 -0.49
C LEU A 54 6.25 14.56 -0.81
N VAL A 55 6.79 14.47 -2.03
CA VAL A 55 7.96 15.26 -2.45
C VAL A 55 7.76 16.77 -2.31
N ARG A 56 6.52 17.27 -2.30
CA ARG A 56 6.25 18.71 -2.08
C ARG A 56 6.57 19.16 -0.67
N GLU A 57 6.65 18.24 0.28
CA GLU A 57 6.92 18.53 1.68
C GLU A 57 8.39 18.29 2.08
N THR A 58 9.26 17.95 1.12
CA THR A 58 10.67 17.63 1.38
C THR A 58 11.58 18.06 0.23
N THR A 59 12.88 18.12 0.46
CA THR A 59 13.89 18.42 -0.57
C THR A 59 14.29 17.18 -1.37
N TYR A 60 13.87 15.99 -0.94
CA TYR A 60 14.18 14.72 -1.59
C TYR A 60 13.36 14.51 -2.87
N SER A 61 14.01 13.95 -3.90
CA SER A 61 13.32 13.54 -5.12
C SER A 61 12.41 12.32 -4.89
N GLN A 62 11.47 12.11 -5.81
CA GLN A 62 10.58 10.94 -5.77
C GLN A 62 11.37 9.65 -5.94
N GLU A 63 12.36 9.65 -6.84
CA GLU A 63 13.25 8.52 -7.09
C GLU A 63 14.03 8.15 -5.83
N TYR A 64 14.52 9.14 -5.09
CA TYR A 64 15.22 8.93 -3.83
C TYR A 64 14.29 8.30 -2.78
N LEU A 65 13.10 8.87 -2.55
CA LEU A 65 12.13 8.29 -1.61
C LEU A 65 11.73 6.86 -2.02
N SER A 66 11.61 6.60 -3.33
CA SER A 66 11.31 5.26 -3.86
C SER A 66 12.45 4.26 -3.65
N LEU A 67 13.71 4.73 -3.65
CA LEU A 67 14.86 3.92 -3.27
C LEU A 67 14.81 3.56 -1.78
N ARG A 68 14.54 4.54 -0.91
CA ARG A 68 14.48 4.32 0.54
C ARG A 68 13.32 3.42 0.95
N ALA A 69 12.18 3.52 0.25
CA ALA A 69 11.05 2.60 0.39
C ALA A 69 11.44 1.15 0.04
N ARG A 70 12.14 0.93 -1.08
CA ARG A 70 12.61 -0.41 -1.48
C ARG A 70 13.63 -1.01 -0.50
N GLN A 71 14.43 -0.17 0.13
CA GLN A 71 15.40 -0.58 1.15
C GLN A 71 14.75 -0.86 2.52
N GLY A 72 13.45 -0.59 2.67
CA GLY A 72 12.75 -0.72 3.96
C GLY A 72 13.13 0.33 4.99
N VAL A 73 13.77 1.44 4.57
CA VAL A 73 14.20 2.50 5.48
C VAL A 73 13.13 3.58 5.65
N LEU A 74 12.38 3.83 4.59
CA LEU A 74 11.17 4.65 4.63
C LEU A 74 9.96 3.73 4.73
N ASP A 75 9.14 3.91 5.75
CA ASP A 75 7.86 3.20 5.88
C ASP A 75 6.94 3.57 4.71
N ALA A 76 6.74 2.61 3.82
CA ALA A 76 5.99 2.80 2.58
C ALA A 76 5.39 1.48 2.10
N VAL A 77 4.27 1.57 1.40
CA VAL A 77 3.57 0.43 0.79
C VAL A 77 3.46 0.63 -0.71
N LYS A 78 3.62 -0.46 -1.48
CA LYS A 78 3.46 -0.44 -2.93
C LYS A 78 2.06 -0.88 -3.29
N ILE A 79 1.24 0.03 -3.81
CA ILE A 79 -0.13 -0.23 -4.27
C ILE A 79 -0.11 -0.16 -5.80
N GLY A 80 -0.28 -1.32 -6.43
CA GLY A 80 -0.11 -1.47 -7.88
C GLY A 80 1.33 -1.13 -8.33
N ARG A 81 1.47 -0.03 -9.08
CA ARG A 81 2.78 0.44 -9.61
C ARG A 81 3.36 1.63 -8.84
N VAL A 82 2.66 2.12 -7.82
CA VAL A 82 2.99 3.37 -7.14
C VAL A 82 3.35 3.08 -5.68
N TRP A 83 4.38 3.76 -5.18
CA TRP A 83 4.73 3.76 -3.77
C TRP A 83 3.93 4.84 -3.04
N TYR A 84 3.39 4.47 -1.89
CA TYR A 84 2.65 5.33 -0.97
C TYR A 84 3.36 5.34 0.38
N SER A 85 3.33 6.47 1.06
CA SER A 85 3.82 6.65 2.42
C SER A 85 2.94 7.69 3.11
N SER A 86 3.24 8.04 4.36
CA SER A 86 2.50 9.05 5.11
C SER A 86 3.40 10.23 5.48
N LYS A 87 2.79 11.38 5.77
CA LYS A 87 3.55 12.56 6.25
C LYS A 87 4.27 12.26 7.55
N ARG A 88 3.68 11.43 8.42
CA ARG A 88 4.32 10.95 9.65
C ARG A 88 5.55 10.12 9.34
N ALA A 89 5.44 9.11 8.48
CA ALA A 89 6.57 8.27 8.07
C ALA A 89 7.72 9.09 7.47
N LEU A 90 7.40 10.08 6.63
CA LEU A 90 8.40 10.99 6.07
C LEU A 90 9.08 11.86 7.14
N ARG A 91 8.33 12.37 8.12
CA ARG A 91 8.92 13.11 9.26
C ARG A 91 9.82 12.23 10.11
N GLU A 92 9.38 11.01 10.44
CA GLU A 92 10.20 10.05 11.20
C GLU A 92 11.47 9.68 10.45
N TYR A 93 11.38 9.46 9.13
CA TYR A 93 12.54 9.24 8.27
C TYR A 93 13.53 10.40 8.37
N ARG A 94 13.06 11.65 8.23
CA ARG A 94 13.93 12.84 8.37
C ARG A 94 14.54 13.00 9.74
N LEU A 95 13.81 12.71 10.81
CA LEU A 95 14.35 12.76 12.17
C LEU A 95 15.46 11.73 12.38
N ARG A 96 15.34 10.53 11.80
CA ARG A 96 16.32 9.45 11.94
C ARG A 96 17.53 9.60 11.01
N TYR A 97 17.34 10.12 9.79
CA TYR A 97 18.35 10.12 8.72
C TYR A 97 18.76 11.51 8.21
N GLY A 98 17.97 12.56 8.48
CA GLY A 98 18.23 13.91 7.95
C GLY A 98 19.46 14.63 8.50
N ASN A 99 20.14 14.07 9.51
CA ASN A 99 21.45 14.54 9.99
C ASN A 99 22.62 13.66 9.50
N ARG A 100 22.35 12.62 8.71
CA ARG A 100 23.35 11.66 8.20
C ARG A 100 23.58 11.76 6.69
N ASP A 101 22.76 12.54 6.00
CA ASP A 101 22.81 12.82 4.56
C ASP A 101 23.20 14.29 4.36
#